data_AF-A0A944GQC3-F1
#
_entry.id   AF-A0A944GQC3-F1
#
_cell.length_a   1.000
_cell.length_b   1.000
_cell.length_c   1.000
_cell.angle_alpha   90.00
_cell.angle_beta   90.00
_cell.angle_gamma   90.00
#
_symmetry.space_group_name_H-M   'P 1'
#
loop_
_entity.id
_entity.type
_entity.pdbx_description
1 polymer ?
#
loop_
_entity_poly.entity_id
_entity_poly.type
_entity_poly.pdbx_seq_one_letter_code
_entity_poly.pdbx_strand_id
1 'polypeptide(L)' 'KDKYIIISAEPDRKDELSGLMLTCSCSASMLSGLALCENKEKLMALGAVTERPTLSQLSVELLKLAEKRRMSKEAQK' A
#
# COMPACT_ATOMS: atom_id res chain seq x y z
N LYS A 1 10.63 -11.99 -11.00
CA LYS A 1 9.64 -12.06 -9.88
C LYS A 1 9.04 -10.67 -9.69
N ASP A 2 7.74 -10.57 -9.47
CA ASP A 2 7.09 -9.28 -9.20
C ASP A 2 7.59 -8.70 -7.87
N LYS A 3 7.97 -7.42 -7.87
CA LYS A 3 8.51 -6.72 -6.69
C LYS A 3 7.42 -6.12 -5.80
N TYR A 4 6.30 -5.75 -6.41
CA TYR A 4 5.20 -5.04 -5.73
C TYR A 4 3.87 -5.75 -5.95
N ILE A 5 2.99 -5.60 -4.97
CA ILE A 5 1.62 -6.11 -4.97
C ILE A 5 0.64 -5.00 -4.59
N ILE A 6 -0.56 -5.06 -5.14
CA ILE A 6 -1.69 -4.26 -4.65
C ILE A 6 -2.40 -5.06 -3.57
N ILE A 7 -2.84 -4.35 -2.56
CA ILE A 7 -3.56 -4.90 -1.42
C ILE A 7 -4.89 -4.19 -1.28
N SER A 8 -5.87 -4.98 -0.87
CA SER A 8 -7.26 -4.62 -0.73
C SER A 8 -7.79 -5.30 0.52
N ALA A 9 -8.27 -4.55 1.51
CA ALA A 9 -8.71 -5.09 2.79
C ALA A 9 -9.85 -4.26 3.40
N GLU A 10 -10.46 -4.80 4.45
CA GLU A 10 -11.43 -4.07 5.28
C GLU A 10 -10.72 -2.93 6.04
N PRO A 11 -11.39 -1.77 6.23
CA PRO A 11 -10.81 -0.59 6.85
C PRO A 11 -10.47 -0.79 8.35
N ASP A 12 -11.11 -1.73 9.02
CA ASP A 12 -10.90 -2.03 10.44
C ASP A 12 -9.46 -2.45 10.79
N ARG A 13 -8.71 -2.98 9.81
CA ARG A 13 -7.32 -3.46 10.00
C ARG A 13 -6.27 -2.48 9.48
N LYS A 14 -6.65 -1.22 9.29
CA LYS A 14 -5.78 -0.19 8.69
C LYS A 14 -4.45 -0.03 9.42
N ASP A 15 -4.46 0.04 10.75
CA ASP A 15 -3.23 0.32 11.51
C ASP A 15 -2.20 -0.80 11.35
N GLU A 16 -2.64 -2.05 11.49
CA GLU A 16 -1.80 -3.25 11.31
C GLU A 16 -1.27 -3.38 9.88
N LEU A 17 -2.14 -3.15 8.89
CA LEU A 17 -1.77 -3.26 7.49
C LEU A 17 -0.83 -2.13 7.08
N SER A 18 -1.11 -0.88 7.48
CA SER A 18 -0.38 0.31 7.06
C SER A 18 1.12 0.25 7.30
N GLY A 19 1.57 -0.42 8.36
CA GLY A 19 3.00 -0.62 8.65
C GLY A 19 3.73 -1.52 7.65
N LEU A 20 2.98 -2.38 6.95
CA LEU A 20 3.49 -3.29 5.91
C LEU A 20 3.32 -2.71 4.49
N MET A 21 2.61 -1.59 4.34
CA MET A 21 2.34 -0.92 3.06
C MET A 21 3.33 0.22 2.80
N LEU A 22 3.66 0.44 1.53
CA LEU A 22 4.39 1.62 1.08
C LEU A 22 3.45 2.81 0.94
N THR A 23 2.28 2.56 0.39
CA THR A 23 1.19 3.53 0.23
C THR A 23 -0.09 2.95 0.77
N CYS A 24 -0.88 3.80 1.41
CA CYS A 24 -2.12 3.41 2.06
C CYS A 24 -3.18 4.45 1.71
N SER A 25 -4.28 3.98 1.14
CA SER A 25 -5.46 4.74 0.78
C SER A 25 -6.65 4.09 1.46
N CYS A 26 -7.31 4.81 2.35
CA CYS A 26 -8.50 4.29 3.05
C CYS A 26 -9.71 5.08 2.58
N SER A 27 -10.68 4.40 2.00
CA SER A 27 -12.04 4.92 1.81
C SER A 27 -12.94 4.42 2.95
N ALA A 28 -14.19 4.89 2.99
CA ALA A 28 -15.16 4.49 4.02
C ALA A 28 -15.49 2.98 4.01
N SER A 29 -15.26 2.29 2.90
CA SER A 29 -15.62 0.88 2.71
C SER A 29 -14.43 -0.02 2.39
N MET A 30 -13.23 0.52 2.16
CA MET A 30 -12.12 -0.27 1.68
C MET A 30 -10.78 0.39 1.96
N LEU A 31 -9.83 -0.41 2.41
CA LEU A 31 -8.42 -0.07 2.47
C LEU A 31 -7.71 -0.63 1.25
N SER A 32 -6.96 0.21 0.53
CA SER A 32 -6.14 -0.23 -0.59
C SER A 32 -4.79 0.45 -0.66
N GLY A 33 -3.84 -0.15 -1.38
CA GLY A 33 -2.55 0.48 -1.66
C GLY A 33 -1.49 -0.48 -2.17
N LEU A 34 -0.23 -0.07 -2.09
CA LEU A 34 0.93 -0.80 -2.60
C LEU A 34 1.78 -1.36 -1.46
N ALA A 35 2.18 -2.62 -1.58
CA ALA A 35 3.16 -3.26 -0.70
C ALA A 35 4.23 -4.02 -1.47
N LEU A 36 5.27 -4.45 -0.75
CA LEU A 36 6.28 -5.36 -1.27
C LEU A 36 5.72 -6.78 -1.37
N CYS A 37 6.09 -7.48 -2.43
CA CYS A 37 5.70 -8.87 -2.64
C CYS A 37 6.19 -9.81 -1.51
N GLU A 38 7.29 -9.45 -0.84
CA GLU A 38 7.80 -10.16 0.34
C GLU A 38 6.84 -10.12 1.54
N ASN A 39 6.01 -9.08 1.65
CA ASN A 39 5.01 -8.95 2.70
C ASN A 39 3.70 -9.69 2.37
N LYS A 40 3.59 -10.33 1.19
CA LYS A 40 2.36 -10.96 0.71
C LYS A 40 1.75 -11.92 1.73
N GLU A 41 2.56 -12.84 2.26
CA GLU A 41 2.07 -13.86 3.19
C GLU A 41 1.54 -13.25 4.50
N LYS A 42 2.23 -12.24 5.02
CA LYS A 42 1.81 -11.51 6.23
C LYS A 42 0.50 -10.76 5.99
N LEU A 43 0.37 -10.09 4.85
CA LEU A 43 -0.83 -9.35 4.47
C LEU A 43 -2.04 -10.28 4.26
N MET A 44 -1.83 -11.42 3.60
CA MET A 44 -2.88 -12.43 3.44
C MET A 44 -3.30 -13.04 4.79
N ALA A 45 -2.36 -13.29 5.71
CA ALA A 45 -2.69 -13.76 7.06
C ALA A 45 -3.52 -12.74 7.85
N LEU A 46 -3.33 -11.45 7.58
CA LEU A 46 -4.15 -10.35 8.11
C LEU A 46 -5.47 -10.15 7.36
N GLY A 47 -5.82 -11.05 6.43
CA GLY A 47 -7.09 -11.02 5.69
C GLY A 47 -7.11 -10.04 4.52
N ALA A 48 -5.96 -9.52 4.08
CA ALA A 48 -5.88 -8.67 2.92
C ALA A 48 -5.85 -9.49 1.63
N VAL A 49 -6.64 -9.06 0.64
CA VAL A 49 -6.60 -9.57 -0.72
C VAL A 49 -5.38 -8.97 -1.43
N THR A 50 -4.50 -9.84 -1.93
CA THR A 50 -3.28 -9.42 -2.63
C THR A 50 -3.41 -9.72 -4.12
N GLU A 51 -3.15 -8.72 -4.96
CA GLU A 51 -3.22 -8.85 -6.41
C GLU A 51 -1.96 -8.31 -7.09
N ARG A 52 -1.73 -8.75 -8.32
CA ARG A 52 -0.65 -8.20 -9.14
C ARG A 52 -1.07 -6.83 -9.68
N PRO A 53 -0.29 -5.76 -9.45
CA PRO A 53 -0.63 -4.44 -9.97
C PRO A 53 -0.64 -4.44 -11.49
N THR A 54 -1.59 -3.71 -12.07
CA THR A 54 -1.45 -3.25 -13.44
C THR A 54 -0.36 -2.16 -13.53
N LEU A 55 0.17 -1.92 -14.72
CA LEU A 55 1.20 -0.89 -14.92
C LEU A 55 0.71 0.51 -14.50
N SER A 56 -0.56 0.82 -14.75
CA SER A 56 -1.19 2.09 -14.35
C SER A 56 -1.39 2.21 -12.84
N GLN A 57 -1.80 1.13 -12.16
CA GLN A 57 -1.87 1.13 -10.70
C GLN A 57 -0.49 1.34 -10.08
N LEU A 58 0.53 0.65 -10.60
CA LEU A 58 1.90 0.78 -10.11
C LEU A 58 2.42 2.21 -10.29
N SER A 59 2.22 2.83 -11.45
CA SER A 59 2.71 4.18 -11.72
C SER A 59 2.08 5.21 -10.78
N VAL A 60 0.76 5.12 -10.54
CA VAL A 60 0.03 6.00 -9.62
C VAL A 60 0.53 5.84 -8.19
N GLU A 61 0.67 4.61 -7.70
CA GLU A 61 1.11 4.37 -6.33
C GLU A 61 2.57 4.78 -6.09
N LEU A 62 3.46 4.59 -7.08
CA LEU A 62 4.83 5.09 -6.98
C LEU A 62 4.90 6.62 -6.96
N LEU A 63 4.02 7.31 -7.69
CA LEU A 63 3.91 8.76 -7.66
C LEU A 63 3.46 9.25 -6.27
N LYS A 64 2.39 8.65 -5.72
CA LYS A 64 1.91 8.94 -4.35
C LYS A 64 3.02 8.72 -3.30
N LEU A 65 3.80 7.65 -3.45
CA LEU A 65 4.93 7.36 -2.55
C LEU A 65 6.01 8.45 -2.63
N ALA A 66 6.34 8.90 -3.85
CA ALA A 66 7.32 9.95 -4.07
C ALA A 66 6.85 11.29 -3.47
N GLU A 67 5.58 11.64 -3.67
CA GLU A 67 4.96 12.84 -3.07
C GLU A 67 4.96 12.79 -1.55
N LYS A 68 4.54 11.67 -0.94
CA LYS A 68 4.56 11.48 0.51
C LYS A 68 5.96 11.71 1.09
N ARG A 69 6.99 11.21 0.40
CA ARG A 69 8.40 11.40 0.80
C ARG A 69 8.87 12.84 0.63
N ARG A 70 8.41 13.56 -0.40
CA ARG A 70 8.70 14.98 -0.58
C ARG A 70 8.11 15.81 0.55
N MET A 71 6.82 15.65 0.82
CA MET A 71 6.12 16.34 1.90
C MET A 71 6.75 16.06 3.27
N SER A 72 7.16 14.81 3.52
CA SER A 72 7.83 14.45 4.78
C SER A 72 9.19 15.12 4.94
N LYS A 73 9.93 15.32 3.84
CA LYS A 73 11.22 16.03 3.85
C LYS A 73 11.04 17.54 3.99
N GLU A 74 9.97 18.10 3.45
CA GLU A 74 9.65 19.52 3.57
C GLU A 74 9.15 19.88 4.98
N ALA A 75 8.39 19.00 5.64
CA ALA A 75 7.92 19.19 7.01
C ALA A 75 9.04 19.13 8.08
N GLN A 76 10.24 18.64 7.72
CA GLN A 76 11.41 18.55 8.61
C GLN A 76 12.39 19.72 8.45
N LYS A 77 12.07 20.69 7.58
CA LYS A 77 12.92 21.85 7.28
C LYS A 77 12.36 23.11 7.91
#